data_AF-A0A2G5PQJ5-F1
#
_entry.id   AF-A0A2G5PQJ5-F1
#
_cell.length_a   1.000
_cell.length_b   1.000
_cell.length_c   1.000
_cell.angle_alpha   90.00
_cell.angle_beta   90.00
_cell.angle_gamma   90.00
#
_symmetry.space_group_name_H-M   'P 1'
#
loop_
_entity.id
_entity.type
_entity.pdbx_description
1 polymer ?
#
loop_
_entity_poly.entity_id
_entity_poly.type
_entity_poly.pdbx_seq_one_letter_code
_entity_poly.pdbx_strand_id
1 'polypeptide(L)'
;MPRAEVAGTGGPSRPAPKLGALHARRLTLGIEGQPVLSEVSFTAAPGTLTAIVGPSPAAGSALIDLLGGAVRPTDGTVTVGGHDVHGEYGTMRPYIGIVPQADLVHPQLTVEQALGYVAELRLPPSTSGDDRRKIVDRVIAEVGLNSRRTIQVGRLAIEQRKRASLASELITEPSLLVLDEPTAGLDPEGQQQIVAVLRRLADAGRVVVMSTTAVDHVGVCDQVLLLTSAGTVAFVGPPAQIDAGWPEILAQVTSDPDGAHQKFLARGQEPPAAAETVEPLGPPEHLGVWRQIVVAARRQAWLLVGDQRYLIFLTILPALFGALALVVPGHAGLGRADPYGDSPDEAVEILVVLNLAAVVMGTALAIRDLFRERCIFQREQADGLSTSAYLAAKVIVYGLVALVQTAVITTAAVAGKGAPVKGAVLLGSSAFELYVSLAATAIVSVIVALVLSSLARYAEQLVLMTVVLILLSLLFSGGAFPLAGRFGLEQLAWLVPSRWGFAAAASTVDVHAINLLASYDESWTHSAGWWLLDMAILIGFGVVGAVLVRWRLRRVETTVTPPSR
;
A
#
# COMPACT_ATOMS: atom_id res chain seq x y z
N MET A 1 37.37 41.57 -5.53
CA MET A 1 36.37 40.70 -4.88
C MET A 1 35.00 41.25 -5.22
N PRO A 2 34.19 40.55 -6.03
CA PRO A 2 32.87 41.03 -6.44
C PRO A 2 31.81 40.71 -5.39
N ARG A 3 30.80 41.58 -5.32
CA ARG A 3 29.63 41.57 -4.42
C ARG A 3 28.79 40.31 -4.63
N ALA A 4 28.41 39.67 -3.53
CA ALA A 4 27.39 38.64 -3.50
C ALA A 4 26.00 39.28 -3.72
N GLU A 5 25.36 38.90 -4.82
CA GLU A 5 23.97 39.20 -5.11
C GLU A 5 23.09 38.29 -4.25
N VAL A 6 22.23 38.90 -3.44
CA VAL A 6 21.25 38.21 -2.61
C VAL A 6 20.15 37.69 -3.54
N ALA A 7 20.09 36.36 -3.69
CA ALA A 7 19.03 35.68 -4.42
C ALA A 7 17.67 36.02 -3.82
N GLY A 8 16.79 36.56 -4.66
CA GLY A 8 15.44 36.96 -4.31
C GLY A 8 14.60 35.80 -3.76
N THR A 9 13.79 36.15 -2.77
CA THR A 9 12.70 35.38 -2.18
C THR A 9 11.82 34.76 -3.26
N GLY A 10 11.82 33.42 -3.35
CA GLY A 10 10.96 32.66 -4.26
C GLY A 10 9.48 32.89 -3.94
N GLY A 11 8.74 33.38 -4.94
CA GLY A 11 7.28 33.45 -4.92
C GLY A 11 6.63 32.07 -4.94
N PRO A 12 5.29 31.99 -4.86
CA PRO A 12 4.56 30.72 -4.80
C PRO A 12 4.95 29.85 -6.00
N SER A 13 5.25 28.58 -5.71
CA SER A 13 5.57 27.52 -6.67
C SER A 13 4.65 27.62 -7.90
N ARG A 14 5.23 27.94 -9.05
CA ARG A 14 4.54 28.15 -10.31
C ARG A 14 3.70 26.89 -10.62
N PRO A 15 2.39 27.01 -10.92
CA PRO A 15 1.60 25.87 -11.34
C PRO A 15 2.26 25.23 -12.57
N ALA A 16 2.19 23.90 -12.66
CA ALA A 16 2.72 23.16 -13.79
C ALA A 16 2.11 23.74 -15.09
N PRO A 17 2.90 23.99 -16.15
CA PRO A 17 2.35 24.51 -17.40
C PRO A 17 1.23 23.58 -17.89
N LYS A 18 0.07 24.15 -18.23
CA LYS A 18 -1.01 23.39 -18.87
C LYS A 18 -0.51 22.89 -20.21
N LEU A 19 -0.32 21.57 -20.32
CA LEU A 19 0.09 20.95 -21.57
C LEU A 19 -1.05 21.01 -22.59
N GLY A 20 -0.68 20.93 -23.87
CA GLY A 20 -1.61 21.00 -25.00
C GLY A 20 -2.49 19.76 -25.18
N ALA A 21 -2.92 19.52 -26.41
CA ALA A 21 -3.78 18.39 -26.76
C ALA A 21 -3.11 17.03 -26.53
N LEU A 22 -3.95 16.02 -26.28
CA LEU A 22 -3.60 14.60 -26.33
C LEU A 22 -3.66 14.11 -27.77
N HIS A 23 -2.60 13.48 -28.25
CA HIS A 23 -2.57 12.78 -29.53
C HIS A 23 -2.20 11.31 -29.31
N ALA A 24 -3.13 10.42 -29.66
CA ALA A 24 -2.93 8.98 -29.73
C ALA A 24 -2.78 8.56 -31.19
N ARG A 25 -1.67 7.93 -31.57
CA ARG A 25 -1.38 7.57 -32.96
C ARG A 25 -1.06 6.08 -33.07
N ARG A 26 -1.88 5.37 -33.85
CA ARG A 26 -1.75 3.94 -34.20
C ARG A 26 -1.47 3.06 -32.99
N LEU A 27 -2.17 3.31 -31.89
CA LEU A 27 -1.98 2.55 -30.66
C LEU A 27 -2.39 1.10 -30.86
N THR A 28 -1.43 0.21 -30.65
CA THR A 28 -1.61 -1.23 -30.71
C THR A 28 -1.16 -1.85 -29.41
N LEU A 29 -1.95 -2.78 -28.86
CA LEU A 29 -1.62 -3.51 -27.65
C LEU A 29 -2.01 -4.99 -27.81
N GLY A 30 -1.04 -5.87 -27.61
CA GLY A 30 -1.26 -7.30 -27.47
C GLY A 30 -0.94 -7.79 -26.05
N ILE A 31 -1.81 -8.63 -25.49
CA ILE A 31 -1.58 -9.31 -24.21
C ILE A 31 -1.45 -10.81 -24.48
N GLU A 32 -0.33 -11.41 -24.06
CA GLU A 32 -0.04 -12.84 -24.26
C GLU A 32 -0.19 -13.30 -25.74
N GLY A 33 0.09 -12.38 -26.69
CA GLY A 33 -0.01 -12.64 -28.13
C GLY A 33 -1.41 -12.46 -28.73
N GLN A 34 -2.42 -12.11 -27.93
CA GLN A 34 -3.76 -11.77 -28.41
C GLN A 34 -3.93 -10.25 -28.55
N PRO A 35 -4.39 -9.73 -29.71
CA PRO A 35 -4.61 -8.30 -29.88
C PRO A 35 -5.79 -7.83 -29.03
N VAL A 36 -5.58 -6.76 -28.26
CA VAL A 36 -6.61 -6.08 -27.46
C VAL A 36 -7.02 -4.76 -28.11
N LEU A 37 -6.06 -4.04 -28.68
CA LEU A 37 -6.26 -2.80 -29.43
C LEU A 37 -5.43 -2.85 -30.71
N SER A 38 -6.00 -2.36 -31.82
CA SER A 38 -5.34 -2.38 -33.13
C SER A 38 -5.45 -1.02 -33.81
N GLU A 39 -4.30 -0.36 -34.00
CA GLU A 39 -4.13 0.89 -34.75
C GLU A 39 -5.06 2.06 -34.33
N VAL A 40 -5.41 2.16 -33.04
CA VAL A 40 -6.32 3.21 -32.54
C VAL A 40 -5.66 4.59 -32.64
N SER A 41 -6.34 5.53 -33.29
CA SER A 41 -5.87 6.91 -33.48
C SER A 41 -6.95 7.94 -33.20
N PHE A 42 -6.67 8.93 -32.35
CA PHE A 42 -7.56 10.06 -32.08
C PHE A 42 -6.81 11.22 -31.41
N THR A 43 -7.44 12.39 -31.37
CA THR A 43 -6.98 13.57 -30.63
C THR A 43 -8.04 14.00 -29.63
N ALA A 44 -7.63 14.52 -28.48
CA ALA A 44 -8.51 15.20 -27.53
C ALA A 44 -7.88 16.55 -27.16
N ALA A 45 -8.63 17.64 -27.33
CA ALA A 45 -8.12 19.00 -27.16
C ALA A 45 -8.27 19.47 -25.69
N PRO A 46 -7.48 20.47 -25.24
CA PRO A 46 -7.73 21.11 -23.96
C PRO A 46 -9.16 21.65 -23.90
N GLY A 47 -9.86 21.42 -22.78
CA GLY A 47 -11.26 21.82 -22.67
C GLY A 47 -12.27 20.74 -23.07
N THR A 48 -11.81 19.60 -23.61
CA THR A 48 -12.73 18.55 -24.09
C THR A 48 -12.92 17.42 -23.10
N LEU A 49 -14.16 16.95 -22.99
CA LEU A 49 -14.55 15.68 -22.38
C LEU A 49 -14.77 14.64 -23.48
N THR A 50 -13.91 13.62 -23.54
CA THR A 50 -13.97 12.52 -24.49
C THR A 50 -14.44 11.24 -23.80
N ALA A 51 -15.49 10.60 -24.34
CA ALA A 51 -15.94 9.28 -23.90
C ALA A 51 -15.42 8.18 -24.82
N ILE A 52 -14.75 7.18 -24.27
CA ILE A 52 -14.41 5.91 -24.92
C ILE A 52 -15.56 4.95 -24.64
N VAL A 53 -16.27 4.56 -25.69
CA VAL A 53 -17.44 3.68 -25.62
C VAL A 53 -17.16 2.44 -26.46
N GLY A 54 -17.57 1.27 -26.01
CA GLY A 54 -17.45 0.06 -26.80
C GLY A 54 -17.99 -1.17 -26.08
N PRO A 55 -18.15 -2.29 -26.80
CA PRO A 55 -18.70 -3.52 -26.22
C PRO A 55 -17.69 -4.29 -25.35
N SER A 56 -16.40 -3.92 -25.40
CA SER A 56 -15.33 -4.55 -24.63
C SER A 56 -14.80 -3.59 -23.55
N PRO A 57 -15.15 -3.79 -22.26
CA PRO A 57 -14.59 -3.02 -21.15
C PRO A 57 -13.07 -3.14 -21.08
N ALA A 58 -12.53 -4.32 -21.42
CA ALA A 58 -11.09 -4.57 -21.43
C ALA A 58 -10.34 -3.69 -22.44
N ALA A 59 -10.91 -3.46 -23.63
CA ALA A 59 -10.31 -2.57 -24.62
C ALA A 59 -10.34 -1.09 -24.17
N GLY A 60 -11.45 -0.65 -23.57
CA GLY A 60 -11.56 0.69 -22.99
C GLY A 60 -10.57 0.93 -21.86
N SER A 61 -10.49 0.01 -20.90
CA SER A 61 -9.55 0.05 -19.77
C SER A 61 -8.10 0.01 -20.25
N ALA A 62 -7.77 -0.89 -21.20
CA ALA A 62 -6.44 -0.94 -21.82
C ALA A 62 -6.06 0.38 -22.51
N LEU A 63 -7.01 1.03 -23.18
CA LEU A 63 -6.76 2.33 -23.81
C LEU A 63 -6.50 3.40 -22.75
N ILE A 64 -7.26 3.44 -21.65
CA ILE A 64 -7.00 4.34 -20.51
C ILE A 64 -5.59 4.13 -19.95
N ASP A 65 -5.15 2.88 -19.78
CA ASP A 65 -3.81 2.56 -19.27
C ASP A 65 -2.69 3.00 -20.23
N LEU A 66 -2.89 2.86 -21.55
CA LEU A 66 -1.97 3.37 -22.55
C LEU A 66 -1.88 4.89 -22.49
N LEU A 67 -3.02 5.58 -22.49
CA LEU A 67 -3.07 7.04 -22.45
C LEU A 67 -2.45 7.62 -21.17
N GLY A 68 -2.62 6.91 -20.04
CA GLY A 68 -2.06 7.28 -18.75
C GLY A 68 -0.56 6.96 -18.59
N GLY A 69 0.02 6.16 -19.50
CA GLY A 69 1.40 5.70 -19.39
C GLY A 69 1.62 4.51 -18.44
N ALA A 70 0.55 3.91 -17.91
CA ALA A 70 0.62 2.75 -17.02
C ALA A 70 1.07 1.48 -17.77
N VAL A 71 0.64 1.33 -19.02
CA VAL A 71 1.05 0.25 -19.92
C VAL A 71 1.71 0.87 -21.14
N ARG A 72 2.81 0.28 -21.63
CA ARG A 72 3.45 0.72 -22.88
C ARG A 72 2.73 0.09 -24.09
N PRO A 73 2.49 0.84 -25.17
CA PRO A 73 1.98 0.28 -26.40
C PRO A 73 2.97 -0.71 -27.01
N THR A 74 2.45 -1.72 -27.71
CA THR A 74 3.25 -2.62 -28.55
C THR A 74 3.77 -1.88 -29.80
N ASP A 75 2.92 -1.01 -30.37
CA ASP A 75 3.29 -0.07 -31.44
C ASP A 75 2.43 1.21 -31.33
N GLY A 76 2.92 2.30 -31.92
CA GLY A 76 2.31 3.61 -31.85
C GLY A 76 2.83 4.49 -30.71
N THR A 77 2.28 5.70 -30.60
CA THR A 77 2.76 6.74 -29.68
C THR A 77 1.62 7.52 -29.04
N VAL A 78 1.79 7.88 -27.77
CA VAL A 78 0.91 8.80 -27.04
C VAL A 78 1.70 10.06 -26.71
N THR A 79 1.21 11.22 -27.14
CA THR A 79 1.83 12.51 -26.80
C THR A 79 0.82 13.47 -26.17
N VAL A 80 1.29 14.30 -25.23
CA VAL A 80 0.48 15.36 -24.61
C VAL A 80 1.26 16.66 -24.68
N GLY A 81 0.74 17.63 -25.44
CA GLY A 81 1.45 18.89 -25.67
C GLY A 81 2.83 18.72 -26.31
N GLY A 82 3.04 17.69 -27.13
CA GLY A 82 4.31 17.41 -27.79
C GLY A 82 5.29 16.51 -27.02
N HIS A 83 4.98 16.16 -25.77
CA HIS A 83 5.81 15.26 -24.96
C HIS A 83 5.32 13.81 -25.05
N ASP A 84 6.24 12.86 -25.19
CA ASP A 84 5.93 11.43 -25.24
C ASP A 84 5.64 10.90 -23.83
N VAL A 85 4.41 10.41 -23.61
CA VAL A 85 3.96 9.88 -22.32
C VAL A 85 4.81 8.71 -21.83
N HIS A 86 5.27 7.84 -22.75
CA HIS A 86 6.05 6.65 -22.40
C HIS A 86 7.56 6.91 -22.50
N GLY A 87 7.99 7.75 -23.42
CA GLY A 87 9.38 8.19 -23.56
C GLY A 87 9.86 9.05 -22.39
N GLU A 88 9.00 9.94 -21.90
CA GLU A 88 9.28 10.91 -20.82
C GLU A 88 8.49 10.60 -19.54
N TYR A 89 8.14 9.34 -19.30
CA TYR A 89 7.20 8.93 -18.24
C TYR A 89 7.51 9.54 -16.88
N GLY A 90 8.77 9.54 -16.44
CA GLY A 90 9.17 10.11 -15.14
C GLY A 90 8.78 11.58 -14.99
N THR A 91 8.90 12.36 -16.06
CA THR A 91 8.62 13.80 -16.05
C THR A 91 7.16 14.11 -16.39
N MET A 92 6.49 13.24 -17.14
CA MET A 92 5.08 13.39 -17.50
C MET A 92 4.10 13.04 -16.36
N ARG A 93 4.50 12.21 -15.40
CA ARG A 93 3.66 11.76 -14.27
C ARG A 93 2.87 12.88 -13.55
N PRO A 94 3.44 14.05 -13.21
CA PRO A 94 2.67 15.10 -12.53
C PRO A 94 1.55 15.70 -13.38
N TYR A 95 1.70 15.64 -14.72
CA TYR A 95 0.77 16.23 -15.69
C TYR A 95 -0.36 15.29 -16.09
N ILE A 96 -0.31 14.02 -15.68
CA ILE A 96 -1.28 12.98 -16.04
C ILE A 96 -1.92 12.43 -14.77
N GLY A 97 -3.22 12.62 -14.62
CA GLY A 97 -4.04 11.99 -13.58
C GLY A 97 -4.68 10.72 -14.12
N ILE A 98 -4.57 9.61 -13.38
CA ILE A 98 -5.20 8.32 -13.76
C ILE A 98 -6.12 7.90 -12.63
N VAL A 99 -7.43 7.83 -12.92
CA VAL A 99 -8.44 7.35 -11.96
C VAL A 99 -8.84 5.94 -12.37
N PRO A 100 -8.37 4.89 -11.66
CA PRO A 100 -8.77 3.51 -11.97
C PRO A 100 -10.21 3.26 -11.54
N GLN A 101 -10.80 2.15 -12.04
CA GLN A 101 -12.14 1.73 -11.66
C GLN A 101 -12.25 1.44 -10.14
N ALA A 102 -11.20 0.91 -9.52
CA ALA A 102 -11.17 0.65 -8.08
C ALA A 102 -10.89 1.93 -7.28
N ASP A 103 -11.58 2.11 -6.15
CA ASP A 103 -11.35 3.25 -5.24
C ASP A 103 -10.06 3.01 -4.43
N LEU A 104 -8.92 3.52 -4.89
CA LEU A 104 -7.60 3.29 -4.28
C LEU A 104 -7.20 4.31 -3.19
N VAL A 105 -8.18 4.82 -2.46
CA VAL A 105 -7.96 5.74 -1.33
C VAL A 105 -8.13 5.00 -0.01
N HIS A 106 -7.19 5.21 0.93
CA HIS A 106 -7.19 4.54 2.24
C HIS A 106 -8.52 4.73 3.00
N PRO A 107 -9.30 3.65 3.24
CA PRO A 107 -10.65 3.78 3.82
C PRO A 107 -10.66 4.22 5.29
N GLN A 108 -9.57 4.00 6.03
CA GLN A 108 -9.44 4.36 7.45
C GLN A 108 -9.14 5.85 7.67
N LEU A 109 -8.61 6.53 6.65
CA LEU A 109 -8.30 7.96 6.71
C LEU A 109 -9.53 8.80 6.41
N THR A 110 -9.58 10.00 6.98
CA THR A 110 -10.52 11.04 6.53
C THR A 110 -10.13 11.55 5.15
N VAL A 111 -11.09 12.14 4.40
CA VAL A 111 -10.81 12.73 3.07
C VAL A 111 -9.64 13.71 3.14
N GLU A 112 -9.63 14.59 4.14
CA GLU A 112 -8.55 15.56 4.34
C GLU A 112 -7.20 14.90 4.63
N GLN A 113 -7.16 13.87 5.48
CA GLN A 113 -5.92 13.15 5.77
C GLN A 113 -5.39 12.40 4.55
N ALA A 114 -6.27 11.75 3.79
CA ALA A 114 -5.91 11.01 2.58
C ALA A 114 -5.32 11.94 1.52
N LEU A 115 -6.02 13.04 1.21
CA LEU A 115 -5.54 14.02 0.24
C LEU A 115 -4.28 14.76 0.74
N GLY A 116 -4.20 15.05 2.04
CA GLY A 116 -3.01 15.60 2.66
C GLY A 116 -1.79 14.71 2.47
N TYR A 117 -1.93 13.40 2.66
CA TYR A 117 -0.87 12.41 2.41
C TYR A 117 -0.46 12.38 0.94
N VAL A 118 -1.43 12.29 0.01
CA VAL A 118 -1.16 12.31 -1.43
C VAL A 118 -0.41 13.59 -1.82
N ALA A 119 -0.80 14.73 -1.26
CA ALA A 119 -0.14 16.01 -1.49
C ALA A 119 1.28 16.06 -0.92
N GLU A 120 1.59 15.36 0.17
CA GLU A 120 2.98 15.28 0.64
C GLU A 120 3.86 14.43 -0.28
N LEU A 121 3.26 13.44 -0.96
CA LEU A 121 3.99 12.49 -1.79
C LEU A 121 4.20 13.00 -3.22
N ARG A 122 3.16 13.63 -3.81
CA ARG A 122 3.13 13.99 -5.24
C ARG A 122 3.50 15.45 -5.53
N LEU A 123 3.36 16.36 -4.57
CA LEU A 123 3.76 17.76 -4.79
C LEU A 123 5.28 17.92 -4.65
N PRO A 124 5.87 18.92 -5.33
CA PRO A 124 7.29 19.23 -5.19
C PRO A 124 7.69 19.37 -3.71
N PRO A 125 8.84 18.81 -3.28
CA PRO A 125 9.34 18.91 -1.91
C PRO A 125 9.56 20.35 -1.41
N SER A 126 9.64 21.30 -2.34
CA SER A 126 9.75 22.74 -2.12
C SER A 126 8.41 23.40 -1.73
N THR A 127 7.28 22.72 -1.92
CA THR A 127 5.94 23.23 -1.58
C THR A 127 5.80 23.41 -0.07
N SER A 128 5.42 24.61 0.37
CA SER A 128 5.23 24.90 1.80
C SER A 128 4.04 24.12 2.38
N GLY A 129 4.03 23.91 3.70
CA GLY A 129 2.90 23.26 4.39
C GLY A 129 1.58 24.03 4.25
N ASP A 130 1.65 25.36 4.15
CA ASP A 130 0.48 26.22 3.98
C ASP A 130 -0.08 26.15 2.57
N ASP A 131 0.79 26.19 1.55
CA ASP A 131 0.37 26.10 0.16
C ASP A 131 -0.19 24.72 -0.15
N ARG A 132 0.41 23.67 0.42
CA ARG A 132 -0.14 22.32 0.34
C ARG A 132 -1.53 22.22 0.95
N ARG A 133 -1.78 22.84 2.11
CA ARG A 133 -3.12 22.87 2.72
C ARG A 133 -4.12 23.60 1.82
N LYS A 134 -3.75 24.74 1.26
CA LYS A 134 -4.60 25.48 0.30
C LYS A 134 -4.91 24.67 -0.96
N ILE A 135 -3.95 23.89 -1.48
CA ILE A 135 -4.17 22.98 -2.62
C ILE A 135 -5.20 21.92 -2.23
N VAL A 136 -5.02 21.25 -1.08
CA VAL A 136 -5.96 20.23 -0.58
C VAL A 136 -7.36 20.81 -0.39
N ASP A 137 -7.49 21.98 0.24
CA ASP A 137 -8.78 22.66 0.46
C ASP A 137 -9.48 22.98 -0.88
N ARG A 138 -8.73 23.48 -1.85
CA ARG A 138 -9.24 23.78 -3.19
C ARG A 138 -9.75 22.54 -3.90
N VAL A 139 -8.99 21.45 -3.87
CA VAL A 139 -9.35 20.19 -4.51
C VAL A 139 -10.59 19.56 -3.86
N ILE A 140 -10.68 19.57 -2.51
CA ILE A 140 -11.87 19.12 -1.78
C ILE A 140 -13.11 19.93 -2.22
N ALA A 141 -12.96 21.23 -2.41
CA ALA A 141 -14.04 22.09 -2.88
C ALA A 141 -14.42 21.81 -4.35
N GLU A 142 -13.44 21.61 -5.22
CA GLU A 142 -13.63 21.35 -6.66
C GLU A 142 -14.45 20.07 -6.92
N VAL A 143 -14.22 19.02 -6.11
CA VAL A 143 -15.02 17.78 -6.17
C VAL A 143 -16.28 17.78 -5.29
N GLY A 144 -16.54 18.87 -4.55
CA GLY A 144 -17.74 19.01 -3.72
C GLY A 144 -17.78 18.13 -2.47
N LEU A 145 -16.63 17.93 -1.80
CA LEU A 145 -16.50 17.12 -0.58
C LEU A 145 -16.32 17.95 0.72
N ASN A 146 -16.49 19.28 0.67
CA ASN A 146 -16.27 20.18 1.81
C ASN A 146 -16.98 19.74 3.11
N SER A 147 -18.28 19.41 3.02
CA SER A 147 -19.08 18.98 4.19
C SER A 147 -18.72 17.59 4.70
N ARG A 148 -17.86 16.85 3.98
CA ARG A 148 -17.47 15.47 4.26
C ARG A 148 -15.96 15.33 4.51
N ARG A 149 -15.21 16.44 4.58
CA ARG A 149 -13.74 16.44 4.67
C ARG A 149 -13.17 15.64 5.85
N THR A 150 -13.89 15.64 6.97
CA THR A 150 -13.51 14.96 8.22
C THR A 150 -14.09 13.55 8.34
N ILE A 151 -14.85 13.08 7.36
CA ILE A 151 -15.42 11.73 7.35
C ILE A 151 -14.40 10.76 6.77
N GLN A 152 -14.31 9.58 7.39
CA GLN A 152 -13.49 8.47 6.88
C GLN A 152 -13.96 8.04 5.50
N VAL A 153 -13.02 7.85 4.56
CA VAL A 153 -13.32 7.50 3.17
C VAL A 153 -14.15 6.22 3.08
N GLY A 154 -13.87 5.22 3.92
CA GLY A 154 -14.63 3.97 3.98
C GLY A 154 -16.08 4.11 4.47
N ARG A 155 -16.47 5.27 5.03
CA ARG A 155 -17.84 5.57 5.47
C ARG A 155 -18.61 6.46 4.48
N LEU A 156 -17.96 6.91 3.41
CA LEU A 156 -18.62 7.69 2.36
C LEU A 156 -19.51 6.80 1.49
N ALA A 157 -20.55 7.41 0.93
CA ALA A 157 -21.36 6.78 -0.11
C ALA A 157 -20.52 6.55 -1.40
N ILE A 158 -21.00 5.68 -2.30
CA ILE A 158 -20.21 5.22 -3.46
C ILE A 158 -19.80 6.41 -4.33
N GLU A 159 -20.72 7.34 -4.62
CA GLU A 159 -20.46 8.53 -5.43
C GLU A 159 -19.43 9.46 -4.77
N GLN A 160 -19.44 9.56 -3.45
CA GLN A 160 -18.50 10.38 -2.69
C GLN A 160 -17.11 9.75 -2.65
N ARG A 161 -17.00 8.42 -2.61
CA ARG A 161 -15.71 7.73 -2.73
C ARG A 161 -15.11 7.89 -4.12
N LYS A 162 -15.92 7.83 -5.18
CA LYS A 162 -15.50 8.14 -6.55
C LYS A 162 -14.93 9.55 -6.67
N ARG A 163 -15.59 10.53 -6.06
CA ARG A 163 -15.08 11.92 -5.96
C ARG A 163 -13.78 12.02 -5.17
N ALA A 164 -13.61 11.25 -4.11
CA ALA A 164 -12.37 11.23 -3.34
C ALA A 164 -11.19 10.61 -4.14
N SER A 165 -11.47 9.57 -4.93
CA SER A 165 -10.50 8.97 -5.87
C SER A 165 -10.10 9.95 -6.98
N LEU A 166 -11.09 10.68 -7.54
CA LEU A 166 -10.81 11.77 -8.47
C LEU A 166 -9.97 12.88 -7.81
N ALA A 167 -10.31 13.28 -6.58
CA ALA A 167 -9.59 14.31 -5.85
C ALA A 167 -8.11 13.98 -5.63
N SER A 168 -7.75 12.72 -5.37
CA SER A 168 -6.33 12.35 -5.22
C SER A 168 -5.50 12.61 -6.48
N GLU A 169 -6.12 12.50 -7.66
CA GLU A 169 -5.45 12.79 -8.93
C GLU A 169 -5.38 14.28 -9.25
N LEU A 170 -6.32 15.08 -8.74
CA LEU A 170 -6.34 16.53 -8.96
C LEU A 170 -5.32 17.30 -8.13
N ILE A 171 -4.69 16.66 -7.15
CA ILE A 171 -3.67 17.29 -6.27
C ILE A 171 -2.51 17.88 -7.07
N THR A 172 -2.08 17.24 -8.16
CA THR A 172 -0.98 17.74 -9.01
C THR A 172 -1.44 18.69 -10.11
N GLU A 173 -2.72 19.05 -10.14
CA GLU A 173 -3.34 19.87 -11.20
C GLU A 173 -3.01 19.34 -12.62
N PRO A 174 -3.31 18.05 -12.91
CA PRO A 174 -2.89 17.43 -14.16
C PRO A 174 -3.55 18.10 -15.38
N SER A 175 -2.82 18.12 -16.49
CA SER A 175 -3.30 18.63 -17.78
C SER A 175 -4.18 17.59 -18.50
N LEU A 176 -3.83 16.31 -18.36
CA LEU A 176 -4.60 15.17 -18.85
C LEU A 176 -5.16 14.39 -17.66
N LEU A 177 -6.46 14.12 -17.67
CA LEU A 177 -7.12 13.24 -16.73
C LEU A 177 -7.76 12.08 -17.50
N VAL A 178 -7.30 10.86 -17.22
CA VAL A 178 -7.86 9.63 -17.78
C VAL A 178 -8.58 8.84 -16.69
N LEU A 179 -9.80 8.39 -16.97
CA LEU A 179 -10.62 7.69 -15.99
C LEU A 179 -11.16 6.38 -16.56
N ASP A 180 -11.03 5.30 -15.79
CA ASP A 180 -11.58 4.00 -16.15
C ASP A 180 -12.92 3.76 -15.46
N GLU A 181 -14.00 3.71 -16.24
CA GLU A 181 -15.37 3.45 -15.77
C GLU A 181 -15.78 4.27 -14.52
N PRO A 182 -15.67 5.62 -14.55
CA PRO A 182 -15.85 6.46 -13.36
C PRO A 182 -17.28 6.46 -12.80
N THR A 183 -18.25 6.02 -13.60
CA THR A 183 -19.68 5.95 -13.28
C THR A 183 -20.13 4.55 -12.87
N ALA A 184 -19.25 3.55 -12.91
CA ALA A 184 -19.62 2.16 -12.61
C ALA A 184 -20.09 1.98 -11.16
N GLY A 185 -21.19 1.21 -11.00
CA GLY A 185 -21.80 0.92 -9.70
C GLY A 185 -22.65 2.05 -9.12
N LEU A 186 -22.88 3.13 -9.88
CA LEU A 186 -23.77 4.23 -9.50
C LEU A 186 -25.14 4.11 -10.17
N ASP A 187 -26.16 4.61 -9.49
CA ASP A 187 -27.48 4.85 -10.05
C ASP A 187 -27.45 6.05 -11.03
N PRO A 188 -28.48 6.24 -11.88
CA PRO A 188 -28.47 7.30 -12.90
C PRO A 188 -28.21 8.70 -12.34
N GLU A 189 -28.72 9.02 -11.15
CA GLU A 189 -28.46 10.30 -10.50
C GLU A 189 -26.97 10.46 -10.12
N GLY A 190 -26.37 9.44 -9.50
CA GLY A 190 -24.94 9.42 -9.19
C GLY A 190 -24.06 9.53 -10.43
N GLN A 191 -24.44 8.87 -11.53
CA GLN A 191 -23.72 8.96 -12.81
C GLN A 191 -23.72 10.39 -13.35
N GLN A 192 -24.89 11.05 -13.39
CA GLN A 192 -25.02 12.46 -13.81
C GLN A 192 -24.13 13.37 -12.96
N GLN A 193 -24.13 13.16 -11.65
CA GLN A 193 -23.33 13.98 -10.75
C GLN A 193 -21.82 13.84 -11.00
N ILE A 194 -21.32 12.63 -11.26
CA ILE A 194 -19.91 12.41 -11.62
C ILE A 194 -19.58 13.04 -12.98
N VAL A 195 -20.39 12.78 -14.02
CA VAL A 195 -20.19 13.37 -15.36
C VAL A 195 -20.19 14.89 -15.31
N ALA A 196 -21.07 15.50 -14.50
CA ALA A 196 -21.09 16.95 -14.30
C ALA A 196 -19.80 17.48 -13.64
N VAL A 197 -19.18 16.73 -12.73
CA VAL A 197 -17.86 17.09 -12.19
C VAL A 197 -16.81 17.01 -13.30
N LEU A 198 -16.78 15.93 -14.08
CA LEU A 198 -15.82 15.75 -15.18
C LEU A 198 -15.94 16.84 -16.25
N ARG A 199 -17.16 17.22 -16.61
CA ARG A 199 -17.45 18.35 -17.51
C ARG A 199 -16.87 19.65 -16.98
N ARG A 200 -17.07 19.98 -15.70
CA ARG A 200 -16.47 21.18 -15.08
C ARG A 200 -14.95 21.14 -15.07
N LEU A 201 -14.35 19.96 -14.87
CA LEU A 201 -12.89 19.80 -14.94
C LEU A 201 -12.37 20.05 -16.36
N ALA A 202 -13.09 19.59 -17.38
CA ALA A 202 -12.81 19.89 -18.78
C ALA A 202 -12.97 21.39 -19.04
N ASP A 203 -14.07 22.03 -18.61
CA ASP A 203 -14.31 23.48 -18.76
C ASP A 203 -13.21 24.35 -18.13
N ALA A 204 -12.52 23.85 -17.10
CA ALA A 204 -11.34 24.50 -16.51
C ALA A 204 -10.06 24.40 -17.40
N GLY A 205 -10.18 23.85 -18.61
CA GLY A 205 -9.14 23.73 -19.62
C GLY A 205 -8.32 22.44 -19.54
N ARG A 206 -8.78 21.40 -18.84
CA ARG A 206 -8.12 20.09 -18.81
C ARG A 206 -8.57 19.23 -19.99
N VAL A 207 -7.72 18.29 -20.42
CA VAL A 207 -8.13 17.20 -21.31
C VAL A 207 -8.69 16.10 -20.42
N VAL A 208 -9.96 15.72 -20.60
CA VAL A 208 -10.59 14.67 -19.80
C VAL A 208 -11.03 13.53 -20.72
N VAL A 209 -10.53 12.32 -20.47
CA VAL A 209 -10.90 11.12 -21.22
C VAL A 209 -11.44 10.08 -20.25
N MET A 210 -12.63 9.54 -20.50
CA MET A 210 -13.19 8.47 -19.67
C MET A 210 -13.59 7.27 -20.52
N SER A 211 -13.39 6.05 -20.02
CA SER A 211 -14.06 4.87 -20.54
C SER A 211 -15.44 4.73 -19.90
N THR A 212 -16.44 4.32 -20.68
CA THR A 212 -17.73 3.94 -20.12
C THR A 212 -18.50 2.96 -20.99
N THR A 213 -19.16 2.02 -20.33
CA THR A 213 -20.21 1.17 -20.92
C THR A 213 -21.61 1.77 -20.79
N ALA A 214 -21.79 2.81 -19.96
CA ALA A 214 -23.05 3.51 -19.77
C ALA A 214 -23.18 4.68 -20.76
N VAL A 215 -24.13 4.56 -21.68
CA VAL A 215 -24.30 5.51 -22.80
C VAL A 215 -25.23 6.68 -22.50
N ASP A 216 -25.99 6.62 -21.41
CA ASP A 216 -27.06 7.58 -21.07
C ASP A 216 -26.57 9.03 -20.93
N HIS A 217 -25.30 9.22 -20.54
CA HIS A 217 -24.72 10.54 -20.31
C HIS A 217 -23.61 10.92 -21.30
N VAL A 218 -23.41 10.11 -22.35
CA VAL A 218 -22.40 10.39 -23.38
C VAL A 218 -22.74 11.64 -24.19
N GLY A 219 -24.01 12.03 -24.26
CA GLY A 219 -24.44 13.27 -24.93
C GLY A 219 -23.86 14.56 -24.33
N VAL A 220 -23.33 14.53 -23.11
CA VAL A 220 -22.65 15.68 -22.47
C VAL A 220 -21.18 15.81 -22.91
N CYS A 221 -20.63 14.78 -23.55
CA CYS A 221 -19.24 14.75 -24.01
C CYS A 221 -19.10 15.53 -25.33
N ASP A 222 -17.96 16.18 -25.53
CA ASP A 222 -17.68 16.87 -26.80
C ASP A 222 -17.31 15.89 -27.91
N GLN A 223 -16.81 14.72 -27.52
CA GLN A 223 -16.30 13.71 -28.42
C GLN A 223 -16.55 12.29 -27.87
N VAL A 224 -16.84 11.38 -28.78
CA VAL A 224 -16.93 9.94 -28.54
C VAL A 224 -15.87 9.26 -29.40
N LEU A 225 -15.13 8.33 -28.79
CA LEU A 225 -14.35 7.30 -29.47
C LEU A 225 -15.10 5.97 -29.31
N LEU A 226 -15.72 5.50 -30.38
CA LEU A 226 -16.42 4.21 -30.39
C LEU A 226 -15.45 3.10 -30.83
N LEU A 227 -15.24 2.12 -29.96
CA LEU A 227 -14.47 0.92 -30.23
C LEU A 227 -15.37 -0.24 -30.65
N THR A 228 -14.84 -1.09 -31.53
CA THR A 228 -15.45 -2.36 -31.93
C THR A 228 -15.14 -3.48 -30.93
N SER A 229 -15.80 -4.63 -31.06
CA SER A 229 -15.43 -5.84 -30.30
C SER A 229 -14.01 -6.36 -30.62
N ALA A 230 -13.44 -5.98 -31.76
CA ALA A 230 -12.09 -6.32 -32.19
C ALA A 230 -11.00 -5.32 -31.71
N GLY A 231 -11.38 -4.27 -30.96
CA GLY A 231 -10.43 -3.27 -30.47
C GLY A 231 -9.95 -2.27 -31.52
N THR A 232 -10.64 -2.19 -32.66
CA THR A 232 -10.46 -1.16 -33.70
C THR A 232 -11.46 -0.02 -33.53
N VAL A 233 -11.24 1.09 -34.23
CA VAL A 233 -12.10 2.28 -34.16
C VAL A 233 -13.28 2.16 -35.12
N ALA A 234 -14.51 2.40 -34.63
CA ALA A 234 -15.72 2.49 -35.43
C ALA A 234 -16.19 3.94 -35.66
N PHE A 235 -15.88 4.85 -34.74
CA PHE A 235 -16.28 6.25 -34.84
C PHE A 235 -15.43 7.15 -33.95
N VAL A 236 -15.11 8.36 -34.43
CA VAL A 236 -14.51 9.44 -33.63
C VAL A 236 -15.21 10.75 -33.96
N GLY A 237 -15.78 11.43 -32.98
CA GLY A 237 -16.37 12.75 -33.19
C GLY A 237 -17.45 13.11 -32.19
N PRO A 238 -18.15 14.23 -32.39
CA PRO A 238 -19.26 14.64 -31.53
C PRO A 238 -20.35 13.57 -31.45
N PRO A 239 -20.92 13.29 -30.25
CA PRO A 239 -21.99 12.30 -30.10
C PRO A 239 -23.20 12.57 -31.01
N ALA A 240 -23.48 13.85 -31.30
CA ALA A 240 -24.60 14.27 -32.16
C ALA A 240 -24.47 13.82 -33.63
N GLN A 241 -23.30 13.35 -34.07
CA GLN A 241 -23.11 12.79 -35.42
C GLN A 241 -23.44 11.28 -35.50
N ILE A 242 -23.83 10.67 -34.38
CA ILE A 242 -24.30 9.29 -34.35
C ILE A 242 -25.83 9.32 -34.56
N ASP A 243 -26.27 9.00 -35.77
CA ASP A 243 -27.70 9.02 -36.14
C ASP A 243 -28.50 7.84 -35.55
N ALA A 244 -27.83 6.72 -35.26
CA ALA A 244 -28.45 5.51 -34.73
C ALA A 244 -28.57 5.54 -33.20
N GLY A 245 -29.56 4.85 -32.65
CA GLY A 245 -29.67 4.68 -31.21
C GLY A 245 -28.47 3.91 -30.64
N TRP A 246 -28.01 4.26 -29.44
CA TRP A 246 -26.88 3.58 -28.80
C TRP A 246 -26.98 2.05 -28.76
N PRO A 247 -28.14 1.43 -28.45
CA PRO A 247 -28.25 -0.03 -28.47
C PRO A 247 -28.01 -0.64 -29.87
N GLU A 248 -28.47 0.05 -30.92
CA GLU A 248 -28.33 -0.41 -32.31
C GLU A 248 -26.88 -0.32 -32.78
N ILE A 249 -26.21 0.81 -32.55
CA ILE A 249 -24.81 0.98 -32.96
C ILE A 249 -23.88 0.05 -32.16
N LEU A 250 -24.14 -0.15 -30.86
CA LEU A 250 -23.37 -1.10 -30.05
C LEU A 250 -23.56 -2.55 -30.53
N ALA A 251 -24.78 -2.94 -30.90
CA ALA A 251 -25.03 -4.24 -31.50
C ALA A 251 -24.28 -4.40 -32.83
N GLN A 252 -24.27 -3.36 -33.67
CA GLN A 252 -23.58 -3.36 -34.96
C GLN A 252 -22.05 -3.53 -34.81
N VAL A 253 -21.41 -2.73 -33.95
CA VAL A 253 -19.94 -2.82 -33.77
C VAL A 253 -19.50 -4.09 -33.04
N THR A 254 -20.46 -4.84 -32.47
CA THR A 254 -20.23 -6.15 -31.87
C THR A 254 -20.34 -7.27 -32.90
N SER A 255 -21.36 -7.23 -33.77
CA SER A 255 -21.67 -8.28 -34.74
C SER A 255 -20.81 -8.21 -36.01
N ASP A 256 -20.46 -7.01 -36.46
CA ASP A 256 -19.62 -6.76 -37.64
C ASP A 256 -18.54 -5.71 -37.32
N PRO A 257 -17.53 -6.07 -36.50
CA PRO A 257 -16.48 -5.15 -36.10
C PRO A 257 -15.64 -4.68 -37.30
N ASP A 258 -15.32 -5.57 -38.23
CA ASP A 258 -14.50 -5.25 -39.41
C ASP A 258 -15.24 -4.32 -40.37
N GLY A 259 -16.53 -4.57 -40.65
CA GLY A 259 -17.33 -3.69 -41.49
C GLY A 259 -17.55 -2.31 -40.86
N ALA A 260 -17.71 -2.24 -39.54
CA ALA A 260 -17.76 -0.95 -38.82
C ALA A 260 -16.45 -0.17 -38.95
N HIS A 261 -15.30 -0.84 -38.80
CA HIS A 261 -13.99 -0.22 -38.96
C HIS A 261 -13.72 0.23 -40.41
N GLN A 262 -14.10 -0.56 -41.41
CA GLN A 262 -13.98 -0.16 -42.82
C GLN A 262 -14.81 1.08 -43.14
N LYS A 263 -16.03 1.19 -42.59
CA LYS A 263 -16.87 2.38 -42.72
C LYS A 263 -16.21 3.61 -42.09
N PHE A 264 -15.51 3.44 -40.96
CA PHE A 264 -14.72 4.49 -40.34
C PHE A 264 -13.59 4.97 -41.25
N LEU A 265 -12.78 4.04 -41.78
CA LEU A 265 -11.69 4.38 -42.71
C LEU A 265 -12.20 5.08 -43.98
N ALA A 266 -13.34 4.65 -44.51
CA ALA A 266 -13.97 5.25 -45.69
C ALA A 266 -14.42 6.71 -45.48
N ARG A 267 -14.62 7.17 -44.23
CA ARG A 267 -14.92 8.57 -43.91
C ARG A 267 -13.71 9.49 -44.06
N GLY A 268 -12.51 8.93 -44.25
CA GLY A 268 -11.29 9.71 -44.53
C GLY A 268 -10.85 10.59 -43.36
N GLN A 269 -11.15 10.20 -42.12
CA GLN A 269 -10.57 10.87 -40.96
C GLN A 269 -9.07 10.61 -40.94
N GLU A 270 -8.31 11.66 -41.25
CA GLU A 270 -6.86 11.58 -41.29
C GLU A 270 -6.32 11.34 -39.87
N PRO A 271 -5.30 10.46 -39.71
CA PRO A 271 -4.68 10.26 -38.41
C PRO A 271 -4.16 11.59 -37.87
N PRO A 272 -4.11 11.77 -36.54
CA PRO A 272 -3.53 12.97 -35.95
C PRO A 272 -2.16 13.28 -36.55
N ALA A 273 -1.94 14.55 -36.90
CA ALA A 273 -0.63 15.03 -37.30
C ALA A 273 0.42 14.64 -36.23
N ALA A 274 1.64 14.35 -36.66
CA ALA A 274 2.72 14.11 -35.70
C ALA A 274 2.90 15.36 -34.85
N ALA A 275 2.91 15.21 -33.53
CA ALA A 275 3.17 16.32 -32.64
C ALA A 275 4.59 16.86 -32.90
N GLU A 276 4.74 18.18 -32.85
CA GLU A 276 6.07 18.80 -32.91
C GLU A 276 6.89 18.35 -31.71
N THR A 277 8.16 18.00 -31.94
CA THR A 277 9.07 17.54 -30.90
C THR A 277 9.46 18.72 -30.01
N VAL A 278 9.00 18.70 -28.76
CA VAL A 278 9.29 19.75 -27.77
C VAL A 278 10.55 19.38 -26.98
N GLU A 279 11.27 20.38 -26.48
CA GLU A 279 12.42 20.16 -25.61
C GLU A 279 12.00 19.39 -24.34
N PRO A 280 12.73 18.34 -23.93
CA PRO A 280 12.31 17.50 -22.81
C PRO A 280 12.12 18.29 -21.53
N LEU A 281 11.04 17.98 -20.79
CA LEU A 281 10.81 18.58 -19.49
C LEU A 281 11.96 18.24 -18.52
N GLY A 282 12.36 19.20 -17.68
CA GLY A 282 13.44 19.02 -16.71
C GLY A 282 13.16 17.89 -15.70
N PRO A 283 14.19 17.30 -15.09
CA PRO A 283 14.02 16.13 -14.22
C PRO A 283 13.09 16.44 -13.03
N PRO A 284 12.17 15.53 -12.68
CA PRO A 284 11.26 15.74 -11.57
C PRO A 284 12.01 15.85 -10.23
N GLU A 285 11.52 16.74 -9.35
CA GLU A 285 12.01 16.78 -7.97
C GLU A 285 11.52 15.54 -7.20
N HIS A 286 12.44 14.79 -6.62
CA HIS A 286 12.09 13.61 -5.82
C HIS A 286 12.23 13.89 -4.33
N LEU A 287 11.29 13.38 -3.53
CA LEU A 287 11.44 13.34 -2.07
C LEU A 287 12.60 12.41 -1.70
N GLY A 288 13.52 12.91 -0.88
CA GLY A 288 14.56 12.08 -0.28
C GLY A 288 13.98 10.92 0.53
N VAL A 289 14.64 9.77 0.52
CA VAL A 289 14.18 8.52 1.15
C VAL A 289 13.75 8.71 2.61
N TRP A 290 14.50 9.51 3.38
CA TRP A 290 14.16 9.81 4.78
C TRP A 290 12.82 10.54 4.94
N ARG A 291 12.55 11.53 4.09
CA ARG A 291 11.24 12.22 4.10
C ARG A 291 10.13 11.24 3.72
N GLN A 292 10.35 10.39 2.70
CA GLN A 292 9.38 9.35 2.33
C GLN A 292 9.05 8.41 3.51
N ILE A 293 10.06 7.99 4.28
CA ILE A 293 9.86 7.15 5.48
C ILE A 293 8.97 7.88 6.49
N VAL A 294 9.24 9.15 6.80
CA VAL A 294 8.46 9.94 7.76
C VAL A 294 7.01 10.09 7.30
N VAL A 295 6.80 10.44 6.03
CA VAL A 295 5.47 10.61 5.44
C VAL A 295 4.68 9.29 5.48
N ALA A 296 5.30 8.19 5.04
CA ALA A 296 4.69 6.86 5.06
C ALA A 296 4.43 6.36 6.49
N ALA A 297 5.33 6.60 7.44
CA ALA A 297 5.19 6.22 8.84
C ALA A 297 4.04 6.99 9.51
N ARG A 298 3.95 8.31 9.28
CA ARG A 298 2.84 9.11 9.79
C ARG A 298 1.50 8.63 9.23
N ARG A 299 1.45 8.30 7.94
CA ARG A 299 0.27 7.67 7.32
C ARG A 299 -0.06 6.34 8.00
N GLN A 300 0.92 5.45 8.19
CA GLN A 300 0.69 4.14 8.85
C GLN A 300 0.15 4.30 10.28
N ALA A 301 0.65 5.28 11.03
CA ALA A 301 0.15 5.58 12.37
C ALA A 301 -1.32 6.04 12.33
N TRP A 302 -1.69 6.89 11.37
CA TRP A 302 -3.08 7.31 11.18
C TRP A 302 -3.99 6.18 10.73
N LEU A 303 -3.51 5.23 9.91
CA LEU A 303 -4.27 4.04 9.53
C LEU A 303 -4.62 3.19 10.77
N LEU A 304 -3.65 3.03 11.68
CA LEU A 304 -3.85 2.29 12.92
C LEU A 304 -4.87 2.96 13.85
N VAL A 305 -4.78 4.28 14.00
CA VAL A 305 -5.71 5.07 14.84
C VAL A 305 -7.11 5.16 14.21
N GLY A 306 -7.20 5.17 12.88
CA GLY A 306 -8.46 5.26 12.15
C GLY A 306 -9.38 4.04 12.34
N ASP A 307 -8.81 2.86 12.58
CA ASP A 307 -9.59 1.65 12.87
C ASP A 307 -9.81 1.46 14.38
N GLN A 308 -10.85 2.13 14.91
CA GLN A 308 -11.18 2.10 16.34
C GLN A 308 -11.35 0.68 16.90
N ARG A 309 -11.96 -0.24 16.13
CA ARG A 309 -12.21 -1.61 16.60
C ARG A 309 -10.90 -2.37 16.73
N TYR A 310 -10.03 -2.22 15.75
CA TYR A 310 -8.72 -2.83 15.76
C TYR A 310 -7.82 -2.22 16.86
N LEU A 311 -7.86 -0.91 17.07
CA LEU A 311 -7.12 -0.23 18.13
C LEU A 311 -7.54 -0.69 19.54
N ILE A 312 -8.84 -0.84 19.78
CA ILE A 312 -9.37 -1.37 21.05
C ILE A 312 -8.85 -2.78 21.28
N PHE A 313 -8.97 -3.65 20.27
CA PHE A 313 -8.46 -5.03 20.35
C PHE A 313 -6.96 -5.06 20.68
N LEU A 314 -6.17 -4.22 20.02
CA LEU A 314 -4.73 -4.13 20.20
C LEU A 314 -4.32 -3.59 21.57
N THR A 315 -5.16 -2.76 22.19
CA THR A 315 -4.93 -2.21 23.53
C THR A 315 -5.26 -3.22 24.63
N ILE A 316 -6.28 -4.07 24.42
CA ILE A 316 -6.69 -5.11 25.38
C ILE A 316 -5.70 -6.29 25.36
N LEU A 317 -5.15 -6.62 24.19
CA LEU A 317 -4.34 -7.82 24.00
C LEU A 317 -3.14 -7.95 24.97
N PRO A 318 -2.31 -6.91 25.21
CA PRO A 318 -1.22 -6.97 26.18
C PRO A 318 -1.73 -7.14 27.61
N ALA A 319 -2.82 -6.47 27.99
CA ALA A 319 -3.39 -6.60 29.33
C ALA A 319 -3.89 -8.03 29.58
N LEU A 320 -4.49 -8.67 28.56
CA LEU A 320 -4.93 -10.06 28.63
C LEU A 320 -3.76 -11.01 28.85
N PHE A 321 -2.68 -10.88 28.07
CA PHE A 321 -1.48 -11.72 28.23
C PHE A 321 -0.73 -11.43 29.54
N GLY A 322 -0.69 -10.18 29.98
CA GLY A 322 -0.16 -9.81 31.29
C GLY A 322 -0.94 -10.49 32.41
N ALA A 323 -2.28 -10.47 32.36
CA ALA A 323 -3.12 -11.18 33.32
C ALA A 323 -2.93 -12.70 33.26
N LEU A 324 -2.78 -13.28 32.06
CA LEU A 324 -2.50 -14.72 31.89
C LEU A 324 -1.18 -15.12 32.57
N ALA A 325 -0.13 -14.30 32.48
CA ALA A 325 1.13 -14.54 33.18
C ALA A 325 0.99 -14.52 34.71
N LEU A 326 0.01 -13.78 35.26
CA LEU A 326 -0.28 -13.75 36.69
C LEU A 326 -1.07 -14.97 37.18
N VAL A 327 -1.80 -15.64 36.29
CA VAL A 327 -2.60 -16.85 36.61
C VAL A 327 -1.73 -18.09 36.77
N VAL A 328 -0.50 -18.09 36.23
CA VAL A 328 0.47 -19.18 36.39
C VAL A 328 0.60 -19.52 37.88
N PRO A 329 0.44 -20.79 38.29
CA PRO A 329 0.47 -21.15 39.71
C PRO A 329 1.87 -20.97 40.31
N GLY A 330 1.92 -20.66 41.60
CA GLY A 330 3.16 -20.48 42.35
C GLY A 330 3.37 -19.07 42.93
N HIS A 331 4.38 -18.98 43.79
CA HIS A 331 4.74 -17.77 44.56
C HIS A 331 6.21 -17.35 44.34
N ALA A 332 7.02 -18.17 43.67
CA ALA A 332 8.43 -17.88 43.42
C ALA A 332 8.60 -16.96 42.21
N GLY A 333 7.65 -16.98 41.27
CA GLY A 333 7.64 -16.18 40.06
C GLY A 333 8.87 -16.42 39.19
N LEU A 334 9.65 -15.37 38.92
CA LEU A 334 10.94 -15.46 38.21
C LEU A 334 12.14 -15.67 39.15
N GLY A 335 11.88 -16.09 40.39
CA GLY A 335 12.85 -16.46 41.39
C GLY A 335 13.06 -17.97 41.51
N ARG A 336 13.84 -18.37 42.52
CA ARG A 336 14.16 -19.77 42.79
C ARG A 336 12.92 -20.50 43.31
N ALA A 337 12.42 -21.45 42.55
CA ALA A 337 11.29 -22.29 42.95
C ALA A 337 11.77 -23.44 43.85
N ASP A 338 10.88 -23.91 44.73
CA ASP A 338 11.10 -25.14 45.50
C ASP A 338 10.89 -26.36 44.58
N PRO A 339 11.92 -27.20 44.33
CA PRO A 339 11.79 -28.38 43.48
C PRO A 339 10.74 -29.40 43.95
N TYR A 340 10.37 -29.36 45.23
CA TYR A 340 9.36 -30.24 45.83
C TYR A 340 8.05 -29.53 46.15
N GLY A 341 7.91 -28.26 45.76
CA GLY A 341 6.69 -27.48 45.92
C GLY A 341 5.65 -27.75 44.84
N ASP A 342 4.50 -27.07 44.93
CA ASP A 342 3.36 -27.27 44.03
C ASP A 342 3.59 -26.76 42.59
N SER A 343 4.63 -25.96 42.33
CA SER A 343 4.90 -25.34 41.01
C SER A 343 6.40 -25.12 40.76
N PRO A 344 7.19 -26.19 40.55
CA PRO A 344 8.64 -26.09 40.36
C PRO A 344 9.04 -25.44 39.02
N ASP A 345 8.18 -25.52 38.00
CA ASP A 345 8.40 -24.99 36.65
C ASP A 345 7.84 -23.58 36.44
N GLU A 346 7.40 -22.90 37.50
CA GLU A 346 6.70 -21.60 37.44
C GLU A 346 7.42 -20.57 36.54
N ALA A 347 8.74 -20.41 36.69
CA ALA A 347 9.50 -19.46 35.90
C ALA A 347 9.54 -19.80 34.40
N VAL A 348 9.62 -21.08 34.05
CA VAL A 348 9.60 -21.56 32.66
C VAL A 348 8.22 -21.31 32.05
N GLU A 349 7.16 -21.62 32.79
CA GLU A 349 5.78 -21.37 32.36
C GLU A 349 5.50 -19.89 32.12
N ILE A 350 5.94 -18.99 33.02
CA ILE A 350 5.84 -17.53 32.83
C ILE A 350 6.58 -17.10 31.57
N LEU A 351 7.83 -17.56 31.36
CA LEU A 351 8.61 -17.23 30.17
C LEU A 351 7.97 -17.74 28.88
N VAL A 352 7.36 -18.92 28.89
CA VAL A 352 6.63 -19.46 27.73
C VAL A 352 5.44 -18.57 27.40
N VAL A 353 4.66 -18.16 28.40
CA VAL A 353 3.51 -17.26 28.22
C VAL A 353 3.94 -15.90 27.67
N LEU A 354 5.01 -15.31 28.23
CA LEU A 354 5.51 -14.00 27.78
C LEU A 354 6.08 -14.05 26.36
N ASN A 355 6.83 -15.09 26.02
CA ASN A 355 7.38 -15.26 24.68
C ASN A 355 6.27 -15.52 23.65
N LEU A 356 5.28 -16.35 24.00
CA LEU A 356 4.09 -16.57 23.17
C LEU A 356 3.30 -15.26 22.96
N ALA A 357 3.13 -14.46 24.02
CA ALA A 357 2.48 -13.16 23.95
C ALA A 357 3.20 -12.24 22.97
N ALA A 358 4.54 -12.15 23.04
CA ALA A 358 5.35 -11.36 22.11
C ALA A 358 5.12 -11.79 20.64
N VAL A 359 5.10 -13.09 20.37
CA VAL A 359 4.83 -13.63 19.02
C VAL A 359 3.42 -13.31 18.54
N VAL A 360 2.40 -13.54 19.38
CA VAL A 360 0.99 -13.30 19.03
C VAL A 360 0.75 -11.81 18.76
N MET A 361 1.24 -10.93 19.64
CA MET A 361 1.11 -9.49 19.49
C MET A 361 1.82 -8.98 18.22
N GLY A 362 3.07 -9.40 18.00
CA GLY A 362 3.83 -9.03 16.80
C GLY A 362 3.16 -9.51 15.51
N THR A 363 2.65 -10.74 15.50
CA THR A 363 1.96 -11.31 14.33
C THR A 363 0.64 -10.59 14.05
N ALA A 364 -0.15 -10.31 15.10
CA ALA A 364 -1.45 -9.66 14.98
C ALA A 364 -1.36 -8.24 14.38
N LEU A 365 -0.23 -7.55 14.58
CA LEU A 365 0.03 -6.20 14.03
C LEU A 365 0.12 -6.16 12.50
N ALA A 366 0.80 -7.15 11.89
CA ALA A 366 1.25 -7.05 10.51
C ALA A 366 0.63 -8.06 9.54
N ILE A 367 0.02 -9.14 10.03
CA ILE A 367 -0.37 -10.27 9.17
C ILE A 367 -1.33 -9.90 8.01
N ARG A 368 -2.26 -8.96 8.22
CA ARG A 368 -3.25 -8.56 7.21
C ARG A 368 -2.85 -7.35 6.38
N ASP A 369 -1.75 -6.70 6.73
CA ASP A 369 -1.43 -5.35 6.29
C ASP A 369 -1.02 -5.31 4.80
N LEU A 370 0.08 -5.99 4.43
CA LEU A 370 0.53 -6.03 3.02
C LEU A 370 -0.49 -6.65 2.07
N PHE A 371 -1.28 -7.63 2.54
CA PHE A 371 -2.31 -8.27 1.73
C PHE A 371 -3.43 -7.30 1.33
N ARG A 372 -3.90 -6.46 2.26
CA ARG A 372 -5.01 -5.51 2.01
C ARG A 372 -4.56 -4.29 1.22
N GLU A 373 -3.30 -3.88 1.37
CA GLU A 373 -2.80 -2.63 0.79
C GLU A 373 -2.16 -2.79 -0.58
N ARG A 374 -2.15 -3.99 -1.19
CA ARG A 374 -1.38 -4.25 -2.43
C ARG A 374 -1.65 -3.25 -3.54
N CYS A 375 -2.92 -3.03 -3.88
CA CYS A 375 -3.30 -2.14 -4.97
C CYS A 375 -2.95 -0.68 -4.63
N ILE A 376 -3.13 -0.27 -3.37
CA ILE A 376 -2.79 1.09 -2.92
C ILE A 376 -1.27 1.29 -2.94
N PHE A 377 -0.49 0.29 -2.52
CA PHE A 377 0.97 0.34 -2.55
C PHE A 377 1.52 0.43 -3.99
N GLN A 378 0.97 -0.36 -4.92
CA GLN A 378 1.36 -0.28 -6.34
C GLN A 378 1.09 1.14 -6.90
N ARG A 379 -0.02 1.75 -6.50
CA ARG A 379 -0.33 3.13 -6.90
C ARG A 379 0.65 4.14 -6.29
N GLU A 380 0.89 4.07 -4.99
CA GLU A 380 1.85 4.94 -4.31
C GLU A 380 3.28 4.78 -4.87
N GLN A 381 3.65 3.58 -5.32
CA GLN A 381 4.92 3.33 -5.99
C GLN A 381 4.98 3.98 -7.38
N ALA A 382 3.88 3.96 -8.15
CA ALA A 382 3.78 4.69 -9.41
C ALA A 382 3.89 6.21 -9.19
N ASP A 383 3.45 6.70 -8.03
CA ASP A 383 3.62 8.09 -7.60
C ASP A 383 5.02 8.42 -7.04
N GLY A 384 5.92 7.44 -6.97
CA GLY A 384 7.34 7.64 -6.60
C GLY A 384 7.73 7.20 -5.19
N LEU A 385 6.85 6.53 -4.44
CA LEU A 385 7.20 5.95 -3.14
C LEU A 385 8.18 4.79 -3.29
N SER A 386 9.33 4.86 -2.63
CA SER A 386 10.30 3.75 -2.68
C SER A 386 9.85 2.56 -1.82
N THR A 387 10.06 1.34 -2.33
CA THR A 387 9.78 0.09 -1.61
C THR A 387 10.50 0.02 -0.26
N SER A 388 11.72 0.57 -0.17
CA SER A 388 12.49 0.66 1.08
C SER A 388 11.84 1.60 2.09
N ALA A 389 11.39 2.77 1.65
CA ALA A 389 10.77 3.73 2.54
C ALA A 389 9.45 3.18 3.10
N TYR A 390 8.65 2.53 2.26
CA TYR A 390 7.42 1.86 2.65
C TYR A 390 7.66 0.77 3.70
N LEU A 391 8.61 -0.15 3.44
CA LEU A 391 8.92 -1.23 4.39
C LEU A 391 9.49 -0.70 5.70
N ALA A 392 10.41 0.27 5.64
CA ALA A 392 11.00 0.88 6.82
C ALA A 392 9.94 1.59 7.68
N ALA A 393 9.03 2.34 7.05
CA ALA A 393 7.91 2.98 7.75
C ALA A 393 7.04 1.96 8.51
N LYS A 394 6.71 0.83 7.88
CA LYS A 394 5.92 -0.23 8.53
C LYS A 394 6.66 -0.88 9.70
N VAL A 395 7.93 -1.23 9.51
CA VAL A 395 8.74 -1.81 10.58
C VAL A 395 8.90 -0.84 11.75
N ILE A 396 9.10 0.46 11.49
CA ILE A 396 9.20 1.48 12.53
C ILE A 396 7.88 1.60 13.31
N VAL A 397 6.75 1.77 12.62
CA VAL A 397 5.45 2.01 13.29
C VAL A 397 5.01 0.76 14.06
N TYR A 398 5.03 -0.41 13.44
CA TYR A 398 4.68 -1.64 14.13
C TYR A 398 5.69 -2.03 15.21
N GLY A 399 6.98 -1.74 15.00
CA GLY A 399 8.00 -1.92 16.02
C GLY A 399 7.75 -1.05 17.25
N LEU A 400 7.42 0.22 17.08
CA LEU A 400 7.06 1.11 18.19
C LEU A 400 5.85 0.62 18.97
N VAL A 401 4.82 0.13 18.28
CA VAL A 401 3.65 -0.44 18.94
C VAL A 401 4.01 -1.72 19.68
N ALA A 402 4.79 -2.61 19.07
CA ALA A 402 5.29 -3.82 19.72
C ALA A 402 6.14 -3.51 20.96
N LEU A 403 6.96 -2.45 20.94
CA LEU A 403 7.73 -1.98 22.11
C LEU A 403 6.83 -1.56 23.27
N VAL A 404 5.74 -0.85 22.99
CA VAL A 404 4.76 -0.44 24.02
C VAL A 404 4.02 -1.66 24.57
N GLN A 405 3.55 -2.55 23.70
CA GLN A 405 2.83 -3.76 24.12
C GLN A 405 3.69 -4.70 24.96
N THR A 406 4.96 -4.89 24.57
CA THR A 406 5.92 -5.71 25.31
C THR A 406 6.29 -5.09 26.66
N ALA A 407 6.33 -3.76 26.76
CA ALA A 407 6.54 -3.06 28.03
C ALA A 407 5.38 -3.30 29.00
N VAL A 408 4.14 -3.30 28.50
CA VAL A 408 2.95 -3.60 29.32
C VAL A 408 2.99 -5.02 29.88
N ILE A 409 3.24 -6.05 29.05
CA ILE A 409 3.30 -7.43 29.54
C ILE A 409 4.47 -7.65 30.52
N THR A 410 5.63 -7.04 30.26
CA THR A 410 6.81 -7.22 31.11
C THR A 410 6.61 -6.55 32.46
N THR A 411 6.04 -5.34 32.45
CA THR A 411 5.70 -4.62 33.69
C THR A 411 4.66 -5.38 34.51
N ALA A 412 3.62 -5.92 33.86
CA ALA A 412 2.61 -6.73 34.55
C ALA A 412 3.21 -7.99 35.20
N ALA A 413 4.07 -8.71 34.46
CA ALA A 413 4.74 -9.89 34.98
C ALA A 413 5.68 -9.55 36.15
N VAL A 414 6.53 -8.53 36.00
CA VAL A 414 7.46 -8.12 37.06
C VAL A 414 6.72 -7.59 38.29
N ALA A 415 5.62 -6.85 38.11
CA ALA A 415 4.85 -6.30 39.23
C ALA A 415 4.09 -7.39 40.02
N GLY A 416 3.57 -8.42 39.35
CA GLY A 416 2.78 -9.45 40.03
C GLY A 416 3.53 -10.74 40.40
N LYS A 417 4.62 -11.06 39.69
CA LYS A 417 5.46 -12.27 39.93
C LYS A 417 6.90 -11.94 40.37
N GLY A 418 7.28 -10.67 40.43
CA GLY A 418 8.62 -10.25 40.83
C GLY A 418 9.62 -10.21 39.67
N ALA A 419 10.68 -9.42 39.86
CA ALA A 419 11.78 -9.32 38.90
C ALA A 419 12.69 -10.56 38.97
N PRO A 420 13.43 -10.87 37.88
CA PRO A 420 14.44 -11.93 37.92
C PRO A 420 15.46 -11.65 39.03
N VAL A 421 15.68 -12.67 39.88
CA VAL A 421 16.46 -12.53 41.13
C VAL A 421 17.96 -12.45 40.88
N LYS A 422 18.44 -13.03 39.77
CA LYS A 422 19.81 -12.82 39.31
C LYS A 422 19.92 -11.48 38.59
N GLY A 423 21.08 -10.83 38.76
CA GLY A 423 21.40 -9.58 38.08
C GLY A 423 21.34 -9.72 36.56
N ALA A 424 21.35 -8.60 35.85
CA ALA A 424 21.37 -8.62 34.38
C ALA A 424 22.67 -9.26 33.86
N VAL A 425 22.58 -9.93 32.71
CA VAL A 425 23.75 -10.50 32.05
C VAL A 425 24.63 -9.39 31.46
N LEU A 426 24.01 -8.35 30.89
CA LEU A 426 24.70 -7.29 30.16
C LEU A 426 24.17 -5.88 30.46
N LEU A 427 22.85 -5.69 30.50
CA LEU A 427 22.23 -4.35 30.48
C LEU A 427 22.06 -3.71 31.86
N GLY A 428 22.64 -4.29 32.91
CA GLY A 428 22.61 -3.80 34.29
C GLY A 428 21.29 -4.02 35.05
N SER A 429 20.14 -4.02 34.37
CA SER A 429 18.82 -4.33 34.95
C SER A 429 18.20 -5.60 34.32
N SER A 430 17.93 -6.62 35.14
CA SER A 430 17.40 -7.91 34.69
C SER A 430 15.98 -7.77 34.11
N ALA A 431 15.16 -6.89 34.69
CA ALA A 431 13.83 -6.57 34.15
C ALA A 431 13.90 -5.86 32.79
N PHE A 432 14.88 -4.97 32.59
CA PHE A 432 15.08 -4.28 31.31
C PHE A 432 15.62 -5.24 30.24
N GLU A 433 16.51 -6.15 30.61
CA GLU A 433 17.07 -7.16 29.70
C GLU A 433 16.02 -8.18 29.25
N LEU A 434 15.13 -8.60 30.16
CA LEU A 434 13.97 -9.41 29.84
C LEU A 434 13.03 -8.67 28.88
N TYR A 435 12.75 -7.39 29.15
CA TYR A 435 11.97 -6.53 28.26
C TYR A 435 12.58 -6.46 26.85
N VAL A 436 13.89 -6.21 26.73
CA VAL A 436 14.59 -6.11 25.44
C VAL A 436 14.50 -7.43 24.66
N SER A 437 14.63 -8.57 25.34
CA SER A 437 14.51 -9.89 24.73
C SER A 437 13.10 -10.12 24.15
N LEU A 438 12.06 -9.83 24.94
CA LEU A 438 10.66 -9.96 24.50
C LEU A 438 10.29 -8.96 23.40
N ALA A 439 10.79 -7.73 23.49
CA ALA A 439 10.64 -6.68 22.47
C ALA A 439 11.23 -7.11 21.12
N ALA A 440 12.46 -7.66 21.12
CA ALA A 440 13.09 -8.15 19.92
C ALA A 440 12.29 -9.30 19.29
N THR A 441 11.78 -10.24 20.09
CA THR A 441 10.90 -11.32 19.61
C THR A 441 9.66 -10.74 18.93
N ALA A 442 8.97 -9.79 19.56
CA ALA A 442 7.76 -9.19 19.00
C ALA A 442 8.05 -8.48 17.67
N ILE A 443 9.13 -7.70 17.58
CA ILE A 443 9.53 -7.00 16.35
C ILE A 443 9.87 -7.99 15.23
N VAL A 444 10.58 -9.08 15.53
CA VAL A 444 10.88 -10.10 14.52
C VAL A 444 9.61 -10.82 14.09
N SER A 445 8.68 -11.09 15.00
CA SER A 445 7.36 -11.65 14.66
C SER A 445 6.53 -10.73 13.77
N VAL A 446 6.62 -9.39 13.93
CA VAL A 446 6.04 -8.42 12.98
C VAL A 446 6.61 -8.66 11.58
N ILE A 447 7.93 -8.76 11.45
CA ILE A 447 8.58 -8.94 10.15
C ILE A 447 8.21 -10.29 9.53
N VAL A 448 8.18 -11.37 10.31
CA VAL A 448 7.71 -12.68 9.86
C VAL A 448 6.26 -12.59 9.37
N ALA A 449 5.39 -11.87 10.08
CA ALA A 449 4.02 -11.65 9.64
C ALA A 449 3.93 -10.83 8.35
N LEU A 450 4.80 -9.83 8.12
CA LEU A 450 4.90 -9.12 6.83
C LEU A 450 5.32 -10.07 5.70
N VAL A 451 6.26 -11.00 5.95
CA VAL A 451 6.64 -12.05 4.98
C VAL A 451 5.42 -12.88 4.62
N LEU A 452 4.70 -13.42 5.61
CA LEU A 452 3.49 -14.22 5.37
C LEU A 452 2.41 -13.43 4.64
N SER A 453 2.21 -12.16 5.01
CA SER A 453 1.26 -11.25 4.35
C SER A 453 1.61 -11.00 2.88
N SER A 454 2.90 -10.94 2.54
CA SER A 454 3.37 -10.80 1.15
C SER A 454 3.15 -12.06 0.30
N LEU A 455 3.05 -13.23 0.93
CA LEU A 455 2.90 -14.52 0.25
C LEU A 455 1.44 -14.92 0.00
N ALA A 456 0.52 -14.48 0.88
CA ALA A 456 -0.87 -14.89 0.80
C ALA A 456 -1.55 -14.44 -0.50
N ARG A 457 -2.36 -15.30 -1.11
CA ARG A 457 -3.20 -14.94 -2.26
C ARG A 457 -4.65 -14.69 -1.86
N TYR A 458 -5.07 -15.27 -0.74
CA TYR A 458 -6.43 -15.17 -0.25
C TYR A 458 -6.45 -14.85 1.24
N ALA A 459 -7.54 -14.25 1.72
CA ALA A 459 -7.67 -13.83 3.11
C ALA A 459 -7.72 -15.02 4.08
N GLU A 460 -8.27 -16.17 3.66
CA GLU A 460 -8.36 -17.40 4.44
C GLU A 460 -6.98 -17.99 4.72
N GLN A 461 -6.04 -17.87 3.77
CA GLN A 461 -4.66 -18.35 3.93
C GLN A 461 -3.97 -17.64 5.09
N LEU A 462 -4.21 -16.34 5.28
CA LEU A 462 -3.62 -15.58 6.38
C LEU A 462 -4.01 -16.14 7.74
N VAL A 463 -5.27 -16.53 7.92
CA VAL A 463 -5.76 -17.10 9.17
C VAL A 463 -5.07 -18.43 9.45
N LEU A 464 -5.03 -19.33 8.46
CA LEU A 464 -4.37 -20.62 8.59
C LEU A 464 -2.87 -20.48 8.88
N MET A 465 -2.19 -19.61 8.14
CA MET A 465 -0.76 -19.34 8.33
C MET A 465 -0.46 -18.76 9.72
N THR A 466 -1.34 -17.92 10.26
CA THR A 466 -1.22 -17.39 11.62
C THR A 466 -1.30 -18.50 12.66
N VAL A 467 -2.29 -19.38 12.55
CA VAL A 467 -2.49 -20.49 13.49
C VAL A 467 -1.28 -21.43 13.46
N VAL A 468 -0.80 -21.80 12.27
CA VAL A 468 0.40 -22.63 12.11
C VAL A 468 1.63 -21.93 12.69
N LEU A 469 1.82 -20.64 12.43
CA LEU A 469 2.94 -19.88 12.99
C LEU A 469 2.93 -19.88 14.52
N ILE A 470 1.77 -19.63 15.14
CA ILE A 470 1.63 -19.61 16.60
C ILE A 470 1.90 -20.99 17.18
N LEU A 471 1.35 -22.05 16.57
CA LEU A 471 1.55 -23.43 17.01
C LEU A 471 3.04 -23.81 16.95
N LEU A 472 3.70 -23.55 15.82
CA LEU A 472 5.13 -23.82 15.64
C LEU A 472 5.97 -22.99 16.62
N SER A 473 5.60 -21.73 16.84
CA SER A 473 6.33 -20.84 17.75
C SER A 473 6.25 -21.32 19.21
N LEU A 474 5.10 -21.83 19.64
CA LEU A 474 4.94 -22.43 20.96
C LEU A 474 5.71 -23.74 21.06
N LEU A 475 5.50 -24.65 20.10
CA LEU A 475 6.08 -26.00 20.08
C LEU A 475 7.61 -25.99 20.06
N PHE A 476 8.21 -25.13 19.24
CA PHE A 476 9.66 -25.11 18.99
C PHE A 476 10.40 -24.03 19.81
N SER A 477 9.73 -23.35 20.74
CA SER A 477 10.40 -22.39 21.64
C SER A 477 11.40 -23.04 22.60
N GLY A 478 11.21 -24.31 22.94
CA GLY A 478 12.03 -25.07 23.90
C GLY A 478 11.54 -25.00 25.35
N GLY A 479 10.62 -24.10 25.68
CA GLY A 479 10.08 -23.99 27.04
C GLY A 479 8.92 -24.95 27.33
N ALA A 480 8.02 -25.18 26.37
CA ALA A 480 6.88 -26.09 26.55
C ALA A 480 7.27 -27.58 26.46
N PHE A 481 8.30 -27.89 25.67
CA PHE A 481 8.79 -29.24 25.45
C PHE A 481 10.32 -29.24 25.40
N PRO A 482 11.00 -30.22 26.03
CA PRO A 482 12.43 -30.39 25.86
C PRO A 482 12.78 -30.72 24.42
N LEU A 483 13.64 -29.89 23.82
CA LEU A 483 14.12 -30.07 22.43
C LEU A 483 15.59 -30.50 22.38
N ALA A 484 16.39 -30.12 23.37
CA ALA A 484 17.82 -30.42 23.41
C ALA A 484 18.09 -31.93 23.41
N GLY A 485 19.03 -32.36 22.56
CA GLY A 485 19.43 -33.76 22.44
C GLY A 485 18.49 -34.63 21.58
N ARG A 486 17.42 -34.04 21.01
CA ARG A 486 16.51 -34.73 20.08
C ARG A 486 16.91 -34.43 18.64
N PHE A 487 17.73 -35.30 18.06
CA PHE A 487 18.18 -35.19 16.68
C PHE A 487 16.99 -35.04 15.71
N GLY A 488 17.09 -34.09 14.78
CA GLY A 488 16.04 -33.69 13.86
C GLY A 488 15.16 -32.56 14.42
N LEU A 489 14.57 -32.74 15.61
CA LEU A 489 13.67 -31.75 16.21
C LEU A 489 14.40 -30.48 16.65
N GLU A 490 15.61 -30.64 17.20
CA GLU A 490 16.44 -29.51 17.65
C GLU A 490 16.85 -28.60 16.48
N GLN A 491 17.25 -29.19 15.35
CA GLN A 491 17.63 -28.44 14.15
C GLN A 491 16.43 -27.72 13.51
N LEU A 492 15.24 -28.32 13.56
CA LEU A 492 14.02 -27.65 13.13
C LEU A 492 13.69 -26.45 14.01
N ALA A 493 13.95 -26.56 15.31
CA ALA A 493 13.72 -25.46 16.25
C ALA A 493 14.63 -24.25 15.98
N TRP A 494 15.84 -24.46 15.45
CA TRP A 494 16.77 -23.38 15.08
C TRP A 494 16.20 -22.44 14.01
N LEU A 495 15.25 -22.92 13.20
CA LEU A 495 14.58 -22.14 12.14
C LEU A 495 13.41 -21.29 12.67
N VAL A 496 13.06 -21.40 13.95
CA VAL A 496 11.91 -20.71 14.54
C VAL A 496 12.41 -19.55 15.41
N PRO A 497 12.09 -18.28 15.07
CA PRO A 497 12.60 -17.12 15.81
C PRO A 497 12.22 -17.11 17.30
N SER A 498 11.04 -17.66 17.65
CA SER A 498 10.59 -17.73 19.04
C SER A 498 11.50 -18.56 19.94
N ARG A 499 12.31 -19.49 19.38
CA ARG A 499 13.33 -20.26 20.12
C ARG A 499 14.40 -19.33 20.67
N TRP A 500 14.97 -18.50 19.81
CA TRP A 500 16.06 -17.58 20.16
C TRP A 500 15.56 -16.46 21.09
N GLY A 501 14.32 -16.01 20.87
CA GLY A 501 13.64 -15.11 21.81
C GLY A 501 13.45 -15.69 23.21
N PHE A 502 13.04 -16.96 23.28
CA PHE A 502 12.89 -17.68 24.54
C PHE A 502 14.25 -17.91 25.22
N ALA A 503 15.26 -18.33 24.48
CA ALA A 503 16.60 -18.59 24.98
C ALA A 503 17.25 -17.33 25.59
N ALA A 504 17.15 -16.18 24.92
CA ALA A 504 17.62 -14.90 25.46
C ALA A 504 16.91 -14.51 26.77
N ALA A 505 15.58 -14.71 26.85
CA ALA A 505 14.81 -14.45 28.07
C ALA A 505 15.17 -15.45 29.19
N ALA A 506 15.37 -16.73 28.86
CA ALA A 506 15.77 -17.77 29.80
C ALA A 506 17.19 -17.57 30.34
N SER A 507 18.12 -17.12 29.49
CA SER A 507 19.48 -16.71 29.88
C SER A 507 19.45 -15.54 30.85
N THR A 508 18.59 -14.54 30.62
CA THR A 508 18.41 -13.40 31.53
C THR A 508 17.96 -13.83 32.92
N VAL A 509 17.01 -14.78 32.99
CA VAL A 509 16.44 -15.26 34.25
C VAL A 509 17.32 -16.31 34.95
N ASP A 510 18.25 -16.94 34.21
CA ASP A 510 19.07 -18.07 34.63
C ASP A 510 18.23 -19.29 35.07
N VAL A 511 17.44 -19.79 34.11
CA VAL A 511 16.49 -20.90 34.34
C VAL A 511 17.16 -22.11 34.99
N HIS A 512 18.39 -22.47 34.62
CA HIS A 512 19.10 -23.61 35.22
C HIS A 512 19.39 -23.43 36.71
N ALA A 513 19.64 -22.19 37.15
CA ALA A 513 19.93 -21.93 38.55
C ALA A 513 18.66 -21.85 39.41
N ILE A 514 17.55 -21.40 38.84
CA ILE A 514 16.28 -21.21 39.57
C ILE A 514 15.36 -22.43 39.53
N ASN A 515 15.46 -23.26 38.49
CA ASN A 515 14.70 -24.48 38.32
C ASN A 515 15.65 -25.65 38.00
N LEU A 516 15.86 -26.50 39.02
CA LEU A 516 16.73 -27.67 38.93
C LEU A 516 16.15 -28.81 38.09
N LEU A 517 14.83 -28.77 37.82
CA LEU A 517 14.12 -29.75 36.99
C LEU A 517 14.01 -29.30 35.53
N ALA A 518 14.42 -28.06 35.23
CA ALA A 518 14.41 -27.54 33.87
C ALA A 518 15.31 -28.37 32.96
N SER A 519 14.89 -28.48 31.70
CA SER A 519 15.68 -29.17 30.68
C SER A 519 16.99 -28.43 30.42
N TYR A 520 18.06 -29.20 30.22
CA TYR A 520 19.37 -28.62 29.92
C TYR A 520 19.45 -28.21 28.44
N ASP A 521 19.63 -26.93 28.17
CA ASP A 521 19.89 -26.35 26.84
C ASP A 521 21.01 -25.32 27.00
N GLU A 522 22.12 -25.46 26.26
CA GLU A 522 23.29 -24.60 26.45
C GLU A 522 22.99 -23.11 26.22
N SER A 523 22.00 -22.80 25.37
CA SER A 523 21.61 -21.43 25.07
C SER A 523 20.98 -20.69 26.26
N TRP A 524 20.44 -21.40 27.27
CA TRP A 524 19.83 -20.73 28.43
C TRP A 524 20.84 -20.39 29.52
N THR A 525 22.13 -20.63 29.28
CA THR A 525 23.17 -20.32 30.27
C THR A 525 23.29 -18.80 30.47
N HIS A 526 23.36 -18.38 31.72
CA HIS A 526 23.46 -16.97 32.12
C HIS A 526 24.84 -16.39 31.76
N SER A 527 25.01 -16.01 30.50
CA SER A 527 26.28 -15.55 29.94
C SER A 527 26.05 -14.54 28.82
N ALA A 528 26.84 -13.46 28.83
CA ALA A 528 26.72 -12.39 27.83
C ALA A 528 26.98 -12.92 26.41
N GLY A 529 27.83 -13.94 26.26
CA GLY A 529 28.12 -14.55 24.97
C GLY A 529 26.90 -15.24 24.37
N TRP A 530 26.18 -16.04 25.17
CA TRP A 530 24.98 -16.76 24.72
C TRP A 530 23.80 -15.81 24.48
N TRP A 531 23.56 -14.87 25.39
CA TRP A 531 22.52 -13.86 25.21
C TRP A 531 22.74 -13.02 23.93
N LEU A 532 23.99 -12.58 23.67
CA LEU A 532 24.30 -11.84 22.44
C LEU A 532 24.15 -12.70 21.18
N LEU A 533 24.50 -14.00 21.24
CA LEU A 533 24.32 -14.93 20.13
C LEU A 533 22.83 -15.10 19.80
N ASP A 534 22.00 -15.35 20.81
CA ASP A 534 20.55 -15.54 20.63
C ASP A 534 19.90 -14.28 20.02
N MET A 535 20.25 -13.11 20.56
CA MET A 535 19.78 -11.82 20.04
C MET A 535 20.28 -11.57 18.61
N ALA A 536 21.53 -11.89 18.30
CA ALA A 536 22.09 -11.72 16.96
C ALA A 536 21.39 -12.62 15.93
N ILE A 537 21.11 -13.88 16.28
CA ILE A 537 20.38 -14.81 15.40
C ILE A 537 18.93 -14.34 15.21
N LEU A 538 18.27 -13.93 16.29
CA LEU A 538 16.92 -13.38 16.24
C LEU A 538 16.82 -12.14 15.33
N ILE A 539 17.74 -11.18 15.49
CA ILE A 539 17.83 -10.01 14.61
C ILE A 539 18.15 -10.43 13.17
N GLY A 540 19.00 -11.45 12.99
CA GLY A 540 19.30 -12.06 11.69
C GLY A 540 18.04 -12.52 10.95
N PHE A 541 17.11 -13.21 11.63
CA PHE A 541 15.81 -13.56 11.05
C PHE A 541 15.01 -12.32 10.61
N GLY A 542 15.01 -11.26 11.42
CA GLY A 542 14.39 -9.99 11.06
C GLY A 542 14.98 -9.37 9.79
N VAL A 543 16.31 -9.35 9.66
CA VAL A 543 17.00 -8.82 8.48
C VAL A 543 16.69 -9.65 7.24
N VAL A 544 16.79 -10.97 7.32
CA VAL A 544 16.47 -11.88 6.20
C VAL A 544 15.01 -11.74 5.78
N GLY A 545 14.09 -11.67 6.74
CA GLY A 545 12.66 -11.44 6.48
C GLY A 545 12.39 -10.11 5.77
N ALA A 546 13.02 -9.03 6.23
CA ALA A 546 12.88 -7.71 5.60
C ALA A 546 13.43 -7.69 4.15
N VAL A 547 14.57 -8.36 3.91
CA VAL A 547 15.12 -8.52 2.56
C VAL A 547 14.18 -9.31 1.67
N LEU A 548 13.58 -10.40 2.18
CA LEU A 548 12.63 -11.23 1.44
C LEU A 548 11.36 -10.44 1.06
N VAL A 549 10.79 -9.66 2.00
CA VAL A 549 9.65 -8.78 1.72
C VAL A 549 10.02 -7.75 0.65
N ARG A 550 11.17 -7.08 0.78
CA ARG A 550 11.65 -6.10 -0.22
C ARG A 550 11.80 -6.74 -1.60
N TRP A 551 12.38 -7.93 -1.68
CA TRP A 551 12.55 -8.65 -2.94
C TRP A 551 11.22 -9.05 -3.57
N ARG A 552 10.25 -9.50 -2.76
CA ARG A 552 8.89 -9.82 -3.23
C ARG A 552 8.17 -8.59 -3.78
N LEU A 553 8.22 -7.47 -3.06
CA LEU A 553 7.57 -6.23 -3.48
C LEU A 553 8.17 -5.69 -4.79
N ARG A 554 9.49 -5.85 -5.01
CA ARG A 554 10.15 -5.47 -6.28
C ARG A 554 9.83 -6.38 -7.46
N ARG A 555 9.56 -7.67 -7.25
CA ARG A 555 9.22 -8.57 -8.38
C ARG A 555 7.88 -8.23 -9.03
N VAL A 556 6.96 -7.66 -8.25
CA VAL A 556 5.69 -7.16 -8.77
C VAL A 556 5.90 -5.95 -9.70
N GLU A 557 6.98 -5.18 -9.52
CA GLU A 557 7.38 -4.05 -10.37
C GLU A 557 7.64 -4.45 -11.83
N THR A 558 8.09 -5.69 -12.06
CA THR A 558 8.42 -6.20 -13.41
C THR A 558 7.26 -6.90 -14.10
N THR A 559 6.16 -7.16 -13.40
CA THR A 559 4.98 -7.84 -13.93
C THR A 559 3.77 -6.94 -13.70
N VAL A 560 3.62 -5.89 -14.51
CA VAL A 560 2.33 -5.24 -14.69
C VAL A 560 1.48 -6.20 -15.52
N THR A 561 0.92 -7.20 -14.87
CA THR A 561 -0.23 -7.95 -15.38
C THR A 561 -1.49 -7.26 -14.87
N PRO A 562 -2.51 -7.04 -15.72
CA PRO A 562 -3.78 -6.49 -15.26
C PRO A 562 -4.40 -7.44 -14.22
N PRO A 563 -5.26 -6.92 -13.33
CA PRO A 563 -5.92 -7.74 -12.33
C PRO A 563 -6.69 -8.87 -13.01
N SER A 564 -6.35 -10.12 -12.66
CA SER A 564 -7.24 -11.24 -12.90
C SER A 564 -8.48 -11.04 -12.01
N ARG A 565 -9.61 -10.76 -12.68
CA ARG A 565 -11.02 -10.84 -12.24
C ARG A 565 -11.31 -11.05 -10.76
#